data_AF-A0A920BKN8-F1
#
_entry.id   AF-A0A920BKN8-F1
#
_cell.length_a   1.000
_cell.length_b   1.000
_cell.length_c   1.000
_cell.angle_alpha   90.00
_cell.angle_beta   90.00
_cell.angle_gamma   90.00
#
_symmetry.space_group_name_H-M   'P 1'
#
loop_
_entity.id
_entity.type
_entity.pdbx_description
1 polymer ?
#
loop_
_entity_poly.entity_id
_entity_poly.type
_entity_poly.pdbx_seq_one_letter_code
_entity_poly.pdbx_strand_id
1 'polypeptide(L)'
;MPLKEQEDAVIEFLQGVIASFQINASASTRMEEERIIGSIDGEDVGLLIGPKAGTLLALQDITRTVVQRHASGKKTNRLSVDVGGYREKRKASLVAFTQNKQS
;
A
#
# COMPACT_ATOMS: atom_id res chain seq x y z
N MET A 1 14.02 10.79 -10.52
CA MET A 1 14.31 10.50 -9.11
C MET A 1 14.85 9.08 -9.06
N PRO A 2 16.07 8.86 -8.54
CA PRO A 2 16.60 7.52 -8.31
C PRO A 2 15.59 6.60 -7.62
N LEU A 3 15.64 5.29 -7.92
CA LEU A 3 14.70 4.32 -7.35
C LEU A 3 14.73 4.35 -5.81
N LYS A 4 15.93 4.33 -5.23
CA LYS A 4 16.11 4.31 -3.78
C LYS A 4 15.45 5.52 -3.09
N GLU A 5 15.60 6.71 -3.66
CA GLU A 5 14.91 7.89 -3.13
C GLU A 5 13.38 7.76 -3.21
N GLN A 6 12.84 7.15 -4.27
CA GLN A 6 11.40 6.91 -4.37
C GLN A 6 10.92 5.92 -3.30
N GLU A 7 11.67 4.85 -3.04
CA GLU A 7 11.38 3.88 -1.98
C GLU A 7 11.43 4.54 -0.60
N ASP A 8 12.45 5.35 -0.34
CA ASP A 8 12.61 6.06 0.93
C ASP A 8 11.45 7.04 1.17
N ALA A 9 11.03 7.78 0.13
CA ALA A 9 9.86 8.68 0.21
C ALA A 9 8.54 7.92 0.48
N VAL A 10 8.38 6.71 -0.06
CA VAL A 10 7.22 5.86 0.23
C VAL A 10 7.27 5.40 1.68
N ILE A 11 8.41 4.89 2.15
CA ILE A 11 8.58 4.40 3.52
C ILE A 11 8.32 5.53 4.52
N GLU A 12 8.94 6.69 4.32
CA GLU A 12 8.78 7.86 5.20
C GLU A 12 7.31 8.28 5.31
N PHE A 13 6.61 8.38 4.17
CA PHE A 13 5.20 8.75 4.18
C PHE A 13 4.33 7.72 4.90
N LEU A 14 4.50 6.43 4.60
CA LEU A 14 3.71 5.37 5.23
C LEU A 14 4.01 5.25 6.74
N GLN A 15 5.27 5.43 7.16
CA GLN A 15 5.64 5.50 8.58
C GLN A 15 4.99 6.69 9.28
N GLY A 16 4.93 7.86 8.63
CA GLY A 16 4.22 9.03 9.13
C GLY A 16 2.72 8.76 9.35
N VAL A 17 2.09 8.02 8.44
CA VAL A 17 0.70 7.58 8.59
C VAL A 17 0.55 6.62 9.78
N ILE A 18 1.38 5.59 9.87
CA ILE A 18 1.36 4.63 11.00
C ILE A 18 1.48 5.37 12.34
N ALA A 19 2.44 6.29 12.45
CA ALA A 19 2.66 7.07 13.66
C ALA A 19 1.47 7.99 14.00
N SER A 20 0.90 8.65 12.98
CA SER A 20 -0.26 9.56 13.17
C SER A 20 -1.50 8.85 13.68
N PHE A 21 -1.69 7.59 13.28
CA PHE A 21 -2.80 6.75 13.74
C PHE A 21 -2.45 5.89 14.97
N GLN A 22 -1.22 6.00 15.49
CA GLN A 22 -0.72 5.23 16.64
C GLN A 22 -0.88 3.72 16.47
N ILE A 23 -0.65 3.22 15.25
CA ILE A 23 -0.81 1.80 14.92
C ILE A 23 0.51 1.07 15.20
N ASN A 24 0.43 -0.12 15.80
CA ASN A 24 1.58 -1.00 15.99
C ASN A 24 1.92 -1.74 14.69
N ALA A 25 2.53 -1.03 13.75
CA ALA A 25 2.89 -1.55 12.44
C ALA A 25 4.22 -0.99 11.92
N SER A 26 4.70 -1.56 10.83
CA SER A 26 5.90 -1.13 10.13
C SER A 26 5.62 -0.96 8.65
N ALA A 27 6.33 -0.03 8.01
CA ALA A 27 6.29 0.14 6.57
C ALA A 27 7.56 -0.44 5.92
N SER A 28 7.40 -1.03 4.75
CA SER A 28 8.51 -1.50 3.92
C SER A 28 8.20 -1.28 2.44
N THR A 29 9.21 -1.42 1.58
CA THR A 29 9.01 -1.45 0.13
C THR A 29 9.66 -2.69 -0.47
N ARG A 30 9.08 -3.14 -1.58
CA ARG A 30 9.70 -4.12 -2.47
C ARG A 30 9.43 -3.77 -3.92
N MET A 31 10.31 -4.22 -4.80
CA MET A 31 10.09 -4.15 -6.24
C MET A 31 9.37 -5.41 -6.73
N GLU A 32 8.38 -5.19 -7.59
CA GLU A 32 7.71 -6.24 -8.34
C GLU A 32 7.66 -5.80 -9.80
N GLU A 33 8.43 -6.46 -10.66
CA GLU A 33 8.69 -6.02 -12.04
C GLU A 33 9.20 -4.56 -12.06
N GLU A 34 8.43 -3.62 -12.60
CA GLU A 34 8.73 -2.18 -12.65
C GLU A 34 7.92 -1.36 -11.64
N ARG A 35 7.29 -2.01 -10.66
CA ARG A 35 6.41 -1.40 -9.68
C ARG A 35 7.01 -1.46 -8.28
N ILE A 36 7.04 -0.31 -7.61
CA ILE A 36 7.26 -0.22 -6.17
C ILE A 36 5.96 -0.65 -5.47
N ILE A 37 6.08 -1.62 -4.57
CA ILE A 37 5.01 -2.02 -3.64
C ILE A 37 5.42 -1.49 -2.27
N GLY A 38 4.68 -0.49 -1.77
CA GLY A 38 4.76 -0.07 -0.38
C GLY A 38 3.84 -0.95 0.47
N SER A 39 4.36 -1.55 1.53
CA SER A 39 3.62 -2.44 2.41
C SER A 39 3.53 -1.86 3.81
N ILE A 40 2.36 -2.00 4.45
CA ILE A 40 2.20 -1.82 5.90
C ILE A 40 1.80 -3.16 6.50
N ASP A 41 2.63 -3.66 7.42
CA ASP A 41 2.42 -4.93 8.11
C ASP A 41 2.56 -4.74 9.63
N GLY A 42 1.64 -5.35 10.38
CA GLY A 42 1.56 -5.22 11.82
C GLY A 42 0.18 -5.54 12.38
N GLU A 43 -0.03 -5.15 13.63
CA GLU A 43 -1.30 -5.28 14.34
C GLU A 43 -2.22 -4.11 14.00
N ASP A 44 -3.54 -4.33 14.09
CA ASP A 44 -4.57 -3.30 13.94
C ASP A 44 -4.55 -2.48 12.62
N VAL A 45 -3.85 -2.97 11.59
CA VAL A 45 -3.79 -2.33 10.27
C VAL A 45 -5.13 -2.31 9.52
N GLY A 46 -6.17 -2.95 10.06
CA GLY A 46 -7.52 -2.97 9.49
C GLY A 46 -8.14 -1.59 9.30
N LEU A 47 -7.79 -0.62 10.16
CA LEU A 47 -8.24 0.77 10.02
C LEU A 47 -7.72 1.42 8.72
N LEU A 48 -6.49 1.09 8.33
CA LEU A 48 -5.86 1.59 7.09
C LEU A 48 -6.41 0.92 5.84
N ILE A 49 -7.12 -0.20 5.97
CA ILE A 49 -7.89 -0.82 4.88
C ILE A 49 -9.22 -0.08 4.73
N GLY A 50 -9.97 0.02 5.82
CA GLY A 50 -11.28 0.66 5.87
C GLY A 50 -12.39 -0.06 5.09
N PRO A 51 -13.64 0.42 5.17
CA PRO A 51 -14.78 -0.20 4.51
C PRO A 51 -14.59 -0.26 2.99
N LYS A 52 -14.81 -1.46 2.40
CA LYS A 52 -14.64 -1.70 0.95
C LYS A 52 -13.27 -1.24 0.40
N ALA A 53 -12.22 -1.25 1.25
CA ALA A 53 -10.87 -0.75 0.94
C ALA A 53 -10.77 0.75 0.63
N GLY A 54 -11.75 1.57 1.04
CA GLY A 54 -11.75 3.01 0.76
C GLY A 54 -10.52 3.74 1.32
N THR A 55 -10.11 3.42 2.55
CA THR A 55 -8.93 4.02 3.18
C THR A 55 -7.64 3.59 2.46
N LEU A 56 -7.53 2.32 2.09
CA LEU A 56 -6.38 1.81 1.35
C LEU A 56 -6.23 2.51 -0.02
N LEU A 57 -7.34 2.72 -0.73
CA LEU A 57 -7.33 3.43 -2.01
C LEU A 57 -6.87 4.88 -1.85
N ALA A 58 -7.41 5.60 -0.87
CA ALA A 58 -6.98 6.96 -0.57
C ALA A 58 -5.50 7.02 -0.18
N LEU A 59 -5.04 6.09 0.66
CA LEU A 59 -3.64 5.98 1.06
C LEU A 59 -2.72 5.77 -0.16
N GLN A 60 -3.12 4.89 -1.09
CA GLN A 60 -2.37 4.65 -2.31
C GLN A 60 -2.25 5.92 -3.17
N ASP A 61 -3.34 6.67 -3.32
CA ASP A 61 -3.36 7.88 -4.13
C ASP A 61 -2.49 8.98 -3.52
N ILE A 62 -2.59 9.20 -2.21
CA ILE A 62 -1.78 10.20 -1.52
C ILE A 62 -0.30 9.82 -1.58
N THR A 63 0.06 8.56 -1.33
CA THR A 63 1.46 8.09 -1.42
C THR A 63 2.02 8.35 -2.81
N ARG A 64 1.23 8.08 -3.87
CA ARG A 64 1.61 8.36 -5.26
C ARG A 64 1.87 9.85 -5.47
N THR A 65 0.98 10.71 -5.00
CA THR A 65 1.13 12.16 -5.11
C THR A 65 2.37 12.66 -4.38
N VAL A 66 2.68 12.12 -3.19
CA VAL A 66 3.88 12.48 -2.42
C VAL A 66 5.15 12.16 -3.20
N VAL A 67 5.27 10.96 -3.78
CA VAL A 67 6.46 10.57 -4.57
C VAL A 67 6.58 11.42 -5.84
N GLN A 68 5.47 11.69 -6.53
CA GLN A 68 5.46 12.53 -7.74
C GLN A 68 5.88 13.98 -7.44
N ARG A 69 5.45 14.52 -6.30
CA ARG A 69 5.85 15.85 -5.83
C ARG A 69 7.34 15.91 -5.53
N HIS A 70 7.89 14.91 -4.83
CA HIS A 70 9.33 14.81 -4.59
C HIS A 70 10.14 14.69 -5.88
N ALA A 71 9.62 13.97 -6.88
CA ALA A 71 10.25 13.85 -8.19
C ALA A 71 10.21 15.15 -9.02
N SER A 72 9.61 16.24 -8.52
CA SER A 72 9.46 17.52 -9.23
C SER A 72 8.82 17.33 -10.62
N GLY A 73 7.81 16.45 -10.72
CA GLY A 73 7.11 16.15 -11.97
C GLY A 73 7.88 15.26 -12.95
N LYS A 74 9.08 14.78 -12.60
CA LYS A 74 9.79 13.77 -13.40
C LYS A 74 9.06 12.42 -13.32
N LYS A 75 9.23 11.58 -14.35
CA LYS A 75 8.70 10.21 -14.38
C LYS A 75 9.14 9.44 -13.14
N THR A 76 8.17 8.81 -12.47
CA THR A 76 8.36 7.90 -11.33
C THR A 76 8.03 6.47 -11.74
N ASN A 77 8.49 5.50 -10.95
CA ASN A 77 8.07 4.11 -11.08
C ASN A 77 6.57 3.97 -10.82
N ARG A 78 5.97 2.89 -11.30
CA ARG A 78 4.59 2.55 -10.92
C ARG A 78 4.59 2.27 -9.41
N LEU A 79 3.55 2.71 -8.71
CA LEU A 79 3.41 2.54 -7.26
C LEU A 79 2.07 1.85 -6.94
N SER A 80 2.10 0.95 -5.97
CA SER A 80 0.91 0.42 -5.29
C SER A 80 1.20 0.30 -3.80
N VAL A 81 0.14 0.34 -3.00
CA VAL A 81 0.21 0.12 -1.55
C VAL A 81 -0.55 -1.15 -1.20
N ASP A 82 0.01 -1.97 -0.32
CA ASP A 82 -0.65 -3.12 0.28
C ASP A 82 -0.62 -2.99 1.80
N VAL A 83 -1.69 -3.44 2.45
CA VAL A 83 -1.83 -3.35 3.91
C VAL A 83 -2.28 -4.70 4.44
N GLY A 84 -1.46 -5.32 5.29
CA GLY A 84 -1.73 -6.60 5.92
C GLY A 84 -2.09 -7.72 4.95
N GLY A 85 -1.51 -7.72 3.74
CA GLY A 85 -1.81 -8.69 2.68
C GLY A 85 -3.22 -8.61 2.11
N TYR A 86 -3.88 -7.44 2.17
CA TYR A 86 -5.28 -7.26 1.78
C TYR A 86 -5.57 -7.82 0.38
N ARG A 87 -4.68 -7.60 -0.60
CA ARG A 87 -4.90 -8.03 -1.98
C ARG A 87 -5.00 -9.55 -2.11
N GLU A 88 -4.08 -10.28 -1.47
CA GLU A 88 -4.09 -11.74 -1.48
C GLU A 88 -5.28 -12.30 -0.72
N LYS A 89 -5.60 -11.73 0.45
CA LYS A 89 -6.81 -12.12 1.22
C LYS A 89 -8.08 -11.91 0.40
N ARG A 90 -8.20 -10.77 -0.30
CA ARG A 90 -9.36 -10.46 -1.14
C ARG A 90 -9.49 -11.43 -2.32
N LYS A 91 -8.36 -11.79 -2.96
CA LYS A 91 -8.31 -12.79 -4.03
C LYS A 91 -8.77 -14.15 -3.53
N ALA A 92 -8.24 -14.61 -2.39
CA ALA A 92 -8.63 -15.87 -1.78
C ALA A 92 -10.13 -15.93 -1.47
N SER A 93 -10.70 -14.86 -0.88
CA SER A 93 -12.15 -14.77 -0.63
C SER A 93 -12.99 -14.84 -1.91
N LEU A 94 -12.54 -14.23 -3.00
CA LEU A 94 -13.26 -14.25 -4.27
C LEU A 94 -13.25 -15.64 -4.91
N VAL A 95 -12.11 -16.35 -4.86
CA VAL A 95 -11.99 -17.74 -5.32
C VAL A 95 -12.93 -18.65 -4.51
N ALA A 96 -12.89 -18.56 -3.18
CA ALA A 96 -13.77 -19.35 -2.30
C ALA A 96 -15.26 -19.10 -2.58
N PHE A 97 -15.64 -17.84 -2.84
CA PHE A 97 -17.03 -17.49 -3.18
C PHE A 97 -17.49 -18.13 -4.50
N THR A 98 -16.61 -18.26 -5.49
CA THR A 98 -16.94 -18.92 -6.76
C THR A 98 -17.06 -20.44 -6.63
N GLN A 99 -16.27 -21.06 -5.76
CA GLN A 99 -16.32 -22.51 -5.51
C GLN A 99 -17.60 -22.91 -4.74
N ASN A 100 -18.02 -22.10 -3.77
CA ASN A 100 -19.23 -22.38 -2.98
C ASN A 100 -20.55 -22.11 -3.73
N LYS A 101 -20.53 -21.44 -4.89
CA LYS A 101 -21.72 -21.19 -5.72
C LYS A 101 -22.08 -22.34 -6.68
N GLN A 102 -21.31 -23.44 -6.66
CA GLN A 102 -21.57 -24.64 -7.47
C GLN A 102 -22.15 -25.81 -6.64
N SER A 103 -22.50 -25.57 -5.38
CA SER A 103 -23.18 -26.51 -4.47
C SER A 103 -24.60 -26.05 -4.20
#